data_AF-A0A8T5GXN1-F1
#
_entry.id   AF-A0A8T5GXN1-F1
#
_cell.length_a   1.000
_cell.length_b   1.000
_cell.length_c   1.000
_cell.angle_alpha   90.00
_cell.angle_beta   90.00
_cell.angle_gamma   90.00
#
_symmetry.space_group_name_H-M   'P 1'
#
loop_
_entity.id
_entity.type
_entity.pdbx_description
1 polymer ?
#
loop_
_entity_poly.entity_id
_entity_poly.type
_entity_poly.pdbx_seq_one_letter_code
_entity_poly.pdbx_strand_id
1 'polypeptide(L)'
;KSHHNVGGLPEDMTLEVVEPLRDLYKDEVRELARRLEINVAERQPFPGPGLAVRTLGDLTPERVAVVREACAIVEEEFETAAEQGLMELPWQYFAALLPVRSVGVHGDVRVYGETIVVRAVQSMDGMSARYSEIPHAILQKISTRITNTVKGAANRVVYDITHKPPGTIEWE
;
A
#
# COMPACT_ATOMS: atom_id res chain seq x y z
N LYS A 1 -14.26 13.75 -19.58
CA LYS A 1 -13.59 13.13 -18.42
C LYS A 1 -13.82 11.62 -18.45
N SER A 2 -13.29 10.94 -19.46
CA SER A 2 -13.29 9.47 -19.55
C SER A 2 -12.07 8.95 -18.80
N HIS A 3 -12.12 9.01 -17.46
CA HIS A 3 -11.05 8.46 -16.64
C HIS A 3 -11.56 7.22 -15.92
N HIS A 4 -11.32 6.11 -16.62
CA HIS A 4 -10.82 4.84 -16.10
C HIS A 4 -11.74 3.72 -15.59
N ASN A 5 -13.07 3.84 -15.53
CA ASN A 5 -13.91 2.68 -15.14
C ASN A 5 -15.01 2.25 -16.11
N VAL A 6 -15.30 3.02 -17.17
CA VAL A 6 -16.41 2.70 -18.10
C VAL A 6 -15.99 1.73 -19.23
N GLY A 7 -14.69 1.48 -19.40
CA GLY A 7 -14.16 0.63 -20.48
C GLY A 7 -14.24 -0.89 -20.25
N GLY A 8 -14.90 -1.35 -19.18
CA GLY A 8 -14.87 -2.76 -18.77
C GLY A 8 -16.24 -3.43 -18.62
N LEU A 9 -17.33 -2.78 -19.02
CA LEU A 9 -18.65 -3.38 -18.93
C LEU A 9 -18.85 -4.37 -20.09
N PRO A 10 -19.38 -5.58 -19.84
CA PRO A 10 -19.70 -6.52 -20.90
C PRO A 10 -20.66 -5.91 -21.93
N GLU A 11 -20.43 -6.17 -23.22
CA GLU A 11 -21.28 -5.66 -24.30
C GLU A 11 -22.73 -6.18 -24.22
N ASP A 12 -22.94 -7.31 -23.54
CA ASP A 12 -24.22 -8.00 -23.35
C ASP A 12 -24.91 -7.66 -22.01
N MET A 13 -24.51 -6.57 -21.35
CA MET A 13 -25.08 -6.18 -20.07
C MET A 13 -26.56 -5.75 -20.21
N THR A 14 -27.44 -6.41 -19.46
CA THR A 14 -28.89 -6.16 -19.44
C THR A 14 -29.34 -5.18 -18.35
N LEU A 15 -28.40 -4.73 -17.51
CA LEU A 15 -28.66 -3.83 -16.38
C LEU A 15 -28.34 -2.37 -16.75
N GLU A 16 -29.05 -1.43 -16.13
CA GLU A 16 -28.75 0.00 -16.25
C GLU A 16 -27.70 0.42 -15.20
N VAL A 17 -26.69 1.19 -15.62
CA VAL A 17 -25.67 1.73 -14.71
C VAL A 17 -26.12 3.07 -14.16
N VAL A 18 -26.36 3.14 -12.86
CA VAL A 18 -26.63 4.39 -12.15
C VAL A 18 -25.38 4.80 -11.36
N GLU A 19 -24.85 5.99 -11.63
CA GLU A 19 -23.65 6.53 -10.97
C GLU A 19 -24.01 7.75 -10.10
N PRO A 20 -24.57 7.56 -8.90
CA PRO A 20 -25.11 8.64 -8.07
C PRO A 20 -24.05 9.63 -7.56
N LEU A 21 -22.77 9.26 -7.63
CA LEU A 21 -21.63 10.07 -7.19
C LEU A 21 -20.89 10.73 -8.36
N ARG A 22 -21.40 10.63 -9.60
CA ARG A 22 -20.71 11.09 -10.83
C ARG A 22 -20.31 12.58 -10.79
N ASP A 23 -21.14 13.40 -10.17
CA ASP A 23 -20.95 14.86 -10.12
C ASP A 23 -20.17 15.34 -8.88
N LEU A 24 -19.73 14.41 -8.02
CA LEU A 24 -19.01 14.72 -6.78
C LEU A 24 -17.49 14.51 -6.95
N TYR A 25 -16.71 15.45 -6.42
CA TYR A 25 -15.28 15.30 -6.21
C TYR A 25 -14.97 14.44 -4.97
N LYS A 26 -13.70 14.01 -4.82
CA LYS A 26 -13.31 13.04 -3.78
C LYS A 26 -13.50 13.57 -2.37
N ASP A 27 -13.24 14.85 -2.15
CA ASP A 27 -13.49 15.58 -0.90
C ASP A 27 -14.99 15.66 -0.58
N GLU A 28 -15.84 15.91 -1.58
CA GLU A 28 -17.30 15.92 -1.43
C GLU A 28 -17.85 14.52 -1.10
N VAL A 29 -17.31 13.47 -1.73
CA VAL A 29 -17.65 12.07 -1.40
C VAL A 29 -17.25 11.73 0.04
N ARG A 30 -16.10 12.21 0.52
CA ARG A 30 -15.67 12.00 1.92
C ARG A 30 -16.58 12.72 2.90
N GLU A 31 -16.95 13.96 2.61
CA GLU A 31 -17.88 14.73 3.45
C GLU A 31 -19.25 14.06 3.51
N LEU A 32 -19.77 13.57 2.38
CA LEU A 32 -21.00 12.78 2.35
C LEU A 32 -20.88 11.51 3.21
N ALA A 33 -19.77 10.78 3.09
CA ALA A 33 -19.52 9.57 3.87
C ALA A 33 -19.47 9.85 5.39
N ARG A 34 -18.89 10.98 5.82
CA ARG A 34 -18.89 11.38 7.24
C ARG A 34 -20.30 11.67 7.75
N ARG A 35 -21.13 12.37 6.98
CA ARG A 35 -22.53 12.65 7.33
C ARG A 35 -23.39 11.39 7.42
N LEU A 36 -23.04 10.36 6.67
CA LEU A 36 -23.67 9.05 6.70
C LEU A 36 -23.04 8.09 7.74
N GLU A 37 -22.10 8.58 8.55
CA GLU A 37 -21.39 7.80 9.58
C GLU A 37 -20.68 6.55 9.03
N ILE A 38 -20.13 6.66 7.82
CA ILE A 38 -19.41 5.58 7.14
C ILE A 38 -17.93 5.59 7.55
N ASN A 39 -17.50 4.57 8.30
CA ASN A 39 -16.16 4.44 8.89
C ASN A 39 -14.98 4.34 7.89
N VAL A 40 -15.24 4.19 6.59
CA VAL A 40 -14.19 4.01 5.56
C VAL A 40 -13.81 5.28 4.81
N ALA A 41 -14.39 6.43 5.15
CA ALA A 41 -14.19 7.69 4.42
C ALA A 41 -12.72 8.12 4.30
N GLU A 42 -11.94 7.88 5.35
CA GLU A 42 -10.54 8.33 5.45
C GLU A 42 -9.52 7.26 5.06
N ARG A 43 -9.97 6.07 4.62
CA ARG A 43 -9.05 5.02 4.18
C ARG A 43 -8.26 5.46 2.94
N GLN A 44 -6.98 5.07 2.91
CA GLN A 44 -6.14 5.20 1.73
C GLN A 44 -6.74 4.43 0.54
N PRO A 45 -6.45 4.87 -0.71
CA PRO A 45 -6.86 4.11 -1.88
C PRO A 45 -6.22 2.71 -1.89
N PHE A 46 -6.97 1.73 -2.37
CA PHE A 46 -6.52 0.36 -2.54
C PHE A 46 -6.77 -0.08 -3.99
N PRO A 47 -5.77 -0.64 -4.70
CA PRO A 47 -5.90 -0.97 -6.11
C PRO A 47 -6.92 -2.10 -6.34
N GLY A 48 -7.59 -2.10 -7.49
CA GLY A 48 -8.59 -3.12 -7.85
C GLY A 48 -8.05 -4.57 -7.80
N PRO A 49 -6.86 -4.85 -8.38
CA PRO A 49 -6.19 -6.15 -8.25
C PRO A 49 -5.67 -6.47 -6.82
N GLY A 50 -5.75 -5.52 -5.90
CA GLY A 50 -5.38 -5.67 -4.51
C GLY A 50 -3.92 -6.07 -4.29
N LEU A 51 -3.69 -7.09 -3.44
CA LEU A 51 -2.33 -7.53 -3.11
C LEU A 51 -1.60 -8.20 -4.28
N ALA A 52 -2.27 -8.51 -5.38
CA ALA A 52 -1.65 -9.11 -6.56
C ALA A 52 -0.55 -8.20 -7.13
N VAL A 53 -0.83 -6.90 -7.28
CA VAL A 53 0.15 -5.90 -7.78
C VAL A 53 1.22 -5.53 -6.75
N ARG A 54 1.10 -6.04 -5.52
CA ARG A 54 2.10 -5.88 -4.45
C ARG A 54 2.90 -7.15 -4.19
N THR A 55 2.58 -8.24 -4.89
CA THR A 55 3.27 -9.54 -4.78
C THR A 55 3.99 -9.80 -6.10
N LEU A 56 5.16 -9.19 -6.28
CA LEU A 56 5.87 -9.28 -7.55
C LEU A 56 6.40 -10.70 -7.78
N GLY A 57 6.40 -11.12 -9.04
CA GLY A 57 6.74 -12.49 -9.44
C GLY A 57 5.56 -13.44 -9.28
N ASP A 58 5.82 -14.65 -8.80
CA ASP A 58 4.79 -15.69 -8.70
C ASP A 58 3.72 -15.30 -7.66
N LEU A 59 2.45 -15.45 -8.03
CA LEU A 59 1.33 -15.13 -7.14
C LEU A 59 0.84 -16.41 -6.43
N THR A 60 1.40 -16.70 -5.25
CA THR A 60 0.99 -17.86 -4.43
C THR A 60 0.30 -17.41 -3.12
N PRO A 61 -0.57 -18.24 -2.53
CA PRO A 61 -1.24 -17.92 -1.27
C PRO A 61 -0.27 -17.57 -0.13
N GLU A 62 0.87 -18.23 -0.07
CA GLU A 62 1.90 -18.03 0.96
C GLU A 62 2.56 -16.66 0.82
N ARG A 63 2.89 -16.26 -0.41
CA ARG A 63 3.49 -14.95 -0.71
C ARG A 63 2.49 -13.82 -0.44
N VAL A 64 1.24 -14.03 -0.82
CA VAL A 64 0.15 -13.07 -0.53
C VAL A 64 -0.06 -12.94 0.98
N ALA A 65 0.05 -14.02 1.75
CA ALA A 65 -0.02 -13.95 3.21
C ALA A 65 1.12 -13.11 3.80
N VAL A 66 2.34 -13.25 3.29
CA VAL A 66 3.50 -12.42 3.70
C VAL A 66 3.24 -10.94 3.41
N VAL A 67 2.76 -10.60 2.21
CA VAL A 67 2.42 -9.20 1.85
C VAL A 67 1.29 -8.66 2.72
N ARG A 68 0.28 -9.48 3.04
CA ARG A 68 -0.83 -9.09 3.91
C ARG A 68 -0.34 -8.70 5.30
N GLU A 69 0.47 -9.55 5.93
CA GLU A 69 1.06 -9.27 7.24
C GLU A 69 1.97 -8.04 7.21
N ALA A 70 2.79 -7.90 6.17
CA ALA A 70 3.67 -6.75 6.01
C ALA A 70 2.87 -5.45 5.81
N CYS A 71 1.79 -5.45 5.02
CA CYS A 71 0.91 -4.28 4.87
C CYS A 71 0.25 -3.90 6.19
N ALA A 72 -0.29 -4.88 6.93
CA ALA A 72 -0.92 -4.62 8.22
C ALA A 72 0.05 -3.96 9.22
N ILE A 73 1.31 -4.41 9.26
CA ILE A 73 2.35 -3.78 10.10
C ILE A 73 2.66 -2.36 9.63
N VAL A 74 2.80 -2.12 8.32
CA VAL A 74 3.05 -0.78 7.79
C VAL A 74 1.89 0.17 8.13
N GLU A 75 0.65 -0.30 7.97
CA GLU A 75 -0.55 0.48 8.28
C GLU A 75 -0.59 0.85 9.76
N GLU A 76 -0.50 -0.15 10.65
CA GLU A 76 -0.55 0.05 12.10
C GLU A 76 0.54 1.02 12.59
N GLU A 77 1.77 0.86 12.12
CA GLU A 77 2.90 1.68 12.57
C GLU A 77 2.84 3.13 12.09
N PHE A 78 2.40 3.37 10.85
CA PHE A 78 2.23 4.73 10.35
C PHE A 78 1.02 5.43 10.97
N GLU A 79 -0.11 4.73 11.11
CA GLU A 79 -1.31 5.29 11.75
C GLU A 79 -1.03 5.63 13.21
N THR A 80 -0.42 4.71 13.97
CA THR A 80 -0.03 4.96 15.37
C THR A 80 0.92 6.15 15.49
N ALA A 81 1.92 6.26 14.61
CA ALA A 81 2.87 7.35 14.65
C ALA A 81 2.25 8.71 14.28
N ALA A 82 1.30 8.72 13.34
CA ALA A 82 0.56 9.92 12.97
C ALA A 82 -0.36 10.37 14.10
N GLU A 83 -1.07 9.44 14.76
CA GLU A 83 -1.90 9.73 15.94
C GLU A 83 -1.10 10.32 17.11
N GLN A 84 0.16 9.88 17.27
CA GLN A 84 1.09 10.41 18.26
C GLN A 84 1.73 11.75 17.86
N GLY A 85 1.42 12.28 16.67
CA GLY A 85 1.98 13.52 16.16
C GLY A 85 3.47 13.43 15.79
N LEU A 86 3.99 12.22 15.57
CA LEU A 86 5.40 12.00 15.23
C LEU A 86 5.69 12.21 13.74
N MET A 87 4.67 12.10 12.90
CA MET A 87 4.74 12.32 11.45
C MET A 87 3.36 12.67 10.89
N GLU A 88 3.35 13.22 9.67
CA GLU A 88 2.12 13.33 8.88
C GLU A 88 1.79 11.96 8.25
N LEU A 89 0.52 11.56 8.28
CA LEU A 89 0.09 10.32 7.64
C LEU A 89 0.23 10.44 6.10
N PRO A 90 0.89 9.49 5.42
CA PRO A 90 0.99 9.51 3.97
C PRO A 90 -0.39 9.33 3.30
N TRP A 91 -0.56 9.90 2.11
CA TRP A 91 -1.76 9.69 1.30
C TRP A 91 -1.99 8.21 0.93
N GLN A 92 -0.91 7.49 0.63
CA GLN A 92 -0.93 6.05 0.42
C GLN A 92 0.35 5.42 0.98
N TYR A 93 0.21 4.29 1.66
CA TYR A 93 1.29 3.59 2.34
C TYR A 93 1.04 2.08 2.41
N PHE A 94 2.03 1.29 2.00
CA PHE A 94 1.90 -0.17 1.93
C PHE A 94 3.24 -0.89 1.90
N ALA A 95 3.19 -2.22 1.99
CA ALA A 95 4.30 -3.11 1.69
C ALA A 95 4.12 -3.84 0.36
N ALA A 96 5.20 -4.09 -0.35
CA ALA A 96 5.26 -4.98 -1.50
C ALA A 96 6.39 -6.00 -1.33
N LEU A 97 6.24 -7.19 -1.90
CA LEU A 97 7.24 -8.26 -1.87
C LEU A 97 7.95 -8.34 -3.21
N LEU A 98 9.28 -8.21 -3.19
CA LEU A 98 10.12 -8.37 -4.38
C LEU A 98 10.64 -9.81 -4.45
N PRO A 99 10.69 -10.43 -5.65
CA PRO A 99 11.28 -11.74 -5.89
C PRO A 99 12.81 -11.69 -5.88
N VAL A 100 13.40 -10.86 -5.00
CA VAL A 100 14.84 -10.68 -4.82
C VAL A 100 15.22 -11.20 -3.45
N ARG A 101 16.01 -12.26 -3.44
CA ARG A 101 16.49 -12.89 -2.20
C ARG A 101 17.79 -12.26 -1.73
N SER A 102 17.92 -12.12 -0.42
CA SER A 102 19.13 -11.62 0.22
C SER A 102 19.55 -12.55 1.36
N VAL A 103 20.82 -12.48 1.76
CA VAL A 103 21.29 -13.22 2.94
C VAL A 103 20.84 -12.50 4.20
N GLY A 104 20.36 -13.28 5.16
CA GLY A 104 20.06 -12.85 6.52
C GLY A 104 20.59 -13.88 7.52
N VAL A 105 20.47 -13.54 8.80
CA VAL A 105 20.95 -14.38 9.89
C VAL A 105 19.79 -14.59 10.86
N HIS A 106 19.44 -15.86 11.10
CA HIS A 106 18.48 -16.23 12.16
C HIS A 106 19.20 -17.15 13.14
N GLY A 107 19.45 -16.66 14.36
CA GLY A 107 20.37 -17.32 15.29
C GLY A 107 21.78 -17.34 14.69
N ASP A 108 22.41 -18.52 14.63
CA ASP A 108 23.74 -18.69 14.04
C ASP A 108 23.73 -19.22 12.60
N VAL A 109 22.55 -19.35 11.98
CA VAL A 109 22.39 -19.93 10.64
C VAL A 109 22.07 -18.87 9.60
N ARG A 110 22.75 -18.98 8.45
CA ARG A 110 22.45 -18.16 7.26
C ARG A 110 21.15 -18.62 6.63
N VAL A 111 20.28 -17.67 6.36
CA VAL A 111 19.02 -17.88 5.66
C VAL A 111 18.93 -17.01 4.42
N TYR A 112 18.14 -17.45 3.44
CA TYR A 112 17.78 -16.65 2.28
C TYR A 112 16.29 -16.32 2.34
N GLY A 113 15.98 -15.05 2.54
CA GLY A 113 14.64 -14.50 2.49
C GLY A 113 14.53 -13.50 1.35
N GLU A 114 13.31 -13.22 0.94
CA GLU A 114 12.98 -12.17 -0.01
C GLU A 114 13.05 -10.78 0.63
N THR A 115 12.81 -9.77 -0.21
CA THR A 115 12.89 -8.36 0.17
C THR A 115 11.51 -7.74 0.19
N ILE A 116 11.15 -7.12 1.30
CA ILE A 116 9.96 -6.26 1.39
C ILE A 116 10.36 -4.83 1.06
N VAL A 117 9.57 -4.18 0.21
CA VAL A 117 9.62 -2.73 0.01
C VAL A 117 8.49 -2.10 0.81
N VAL A 118 8.82 -1.09 1.60
CA VAL A 118 7.84 -0.16 2.17
C VAL A 118 7.73 1.03 1.23
N ARG A 119 6.52 1.35 0.82
CA ARG A 119 6.20 2.49 -0.03
C ARG A 119 5.28 3.42 0.73
N ALA A 120 5.60 4.70 0.77
CA ALA A 120 4.74 5.74 1.33
C ALA A 120 4.89 7.02 0.52
N VAL A 121 3.77 7.62 0.12
CA VAL A 121 3.77 8.81 -0.74
C VAL A 121 2.74 9.84 -0.28
N GLN A 122 3.06 11.10 -0.54
CA GLN A 122 2.11 12.21 -0.53
C GLN A 122 1.68 12.54 -1.96
N SER A 123 0.36 12.72 -2.15
CA SER A 123 -0.23 13.08 -3.44
C SER A 123 -1.55 13.83 -3.23
N MET A 124 -1.86 14.77 -4.12
CA MET A 124 -3.17 15.44 -4.13
C MET A 124 -4.20 14.74 -5.02
N ASP A 125 -3.74 14.13 -6.12
CA ASP A 125 -4.61 13.64 -7.21
C ASP A 125 -4.17 12.29 -7.80
N GLY A 126 -3.10 11.68 -7.28
CA GLY A 126 -2.51 10.45 -7.79
C GLY A 126 -1.75 10.62 -9.12
N MET A 127 -1.76 11.79 -9.76
CA MET A 127 -1.04 12.06 -11.01
C MET A 127 0.45 12.32 -10.76
N SER A 128 0.75 13.08 -9.71
CA SER A 128 2.11 13.27 -9.20
C SER A 128 2.18 12.88 -7.73
N ALA A 129 3.32 12.33 -7.30
CA ALA A 129 3.49 11.93 -5.92
C ALA A 129 4.94 12.09 -5.46
N ARG A 130 5.12 12.56 -4.23
CA ARG A 130 6.44 12.60 -3.57
C ARG A 130 6.51 11.44 -2.58
N TYR A 131 7.67 10.78 -2.46
CA TYR A 131 7.85 9.85 -1.35
C TYR A 131 7.76 10.64 -0.04
N SER A 132 7.22 10.02 1.00
CA SER A 132 7.07 10.65 2.31
C SER A 132 8.38 10.60 3.09
N GLU A 133 8.80 11.71 3.67
CA GLU A 133 9.99 11.73 4.52
C GLU A 133 9.65 11.16 5.90
N ILE A 134 9.73 9.84 6.02
CA ILE A 134 9.39 9.11 7.25
C ILE A 134 10.57 9.17 8.24
N PRO A 135 10.33 9.50 9.52
CA PRO A 135 11.34 9.38 10.56
C PRO A 135 11.97 7.98 10.61
N HIS A 136 13.31 7.91 10.59
CA HIS A 136 14.04 6.64 10.57
C HIS A 136 13.69 5.71 11.74
N ALA A 137 13.33 6.24 12.91
CA ALA A 137 12.90 5.44 14.05
C ALA A 137 11.63 4.61 13.74
N ILE A 138 10.70 5.16 12.96
CA ILE A 138 9.47 4.49 12.54
C ILE A 138 9.80 3.41 11.49
N LEU A 139 10.64 3.76 10.50
CA LEU A 139 11.12 2.79 9.50
C LEU A 139 11.86 1.61 10.14
N GLN A 140 12.68 1.87 11.18
CA GLN A 140 13.37 0.83 11.93
C GLN A 140 12.40 -0.09 12.68
N LYS A 141 11.36 0.49 13.29
CA LYS A 141 10.31 -0.27 14.00
C LYS A 141 9.53 -1.17 13.04
N ILE A 142 9.10 -0.62 11.90
CA ILE A 142 8.46 -1.37 10.80
C ILE A 142 9.37 -2.50 10.32
N SER A 143 10.64 -2.18 9.99
CA SER A 143 11.59 -3.17 9.49
C SER A 143 11.73 -4.33 10.47
N THR A 144 11.89 -4.03 11.77
CA THR A 144 12.09 -5.04 12.81
C THR A 144 10.85 -5.91 13.00
N ARG A 145 9.65 -5.29 13.06
CA ARG A 145 8.38 -6.02 13.18
C ARG A 145 8.15 -6.93 11.98
N ILE A 146 8.31 -6.44 10.76
CA ILE A 146 8.16 -7.24 9.54
C ILE A 146 9.09 -8.45 9.57
N THR A 147 10.40 -8.26 9.76
CA THR A 147 11.36 -9.38 9.72
C THR A 147 11.12 -10.42 10.82
N ASN A 148 10.57 -10.01 11.96
CA ASN A 148 10.23 -10.93 13.04
C ASN A 148 8.92 -11.70 12.77
N THR A 149 7.91 -11.04 12.19
CA THR A 149 6.60 -11.65 11.90
C THR A 149 6.67 -12.63 10.72
N VAL A 150 7.31 -12.25 9.62
CA VAL A 150 7.39 -13.07 8.39
C VAL A 150 8.70 -13.86 8.30
N LYS A 151 9.16 -14.37 9.45
CA LYS A 151 10.44 -15.05 9.61
C LYS A 151 10.62 -16.18 8.59
N GLY A 152 11.71 -16.13 7.83
CA GLY A 152 12.05 -17.12 6.81
C GLY A 152 11.47 -16.84 5.43
N ALA A 153 10.43 -16.01 5.31
CA ALA A 153 9.90 -15.56 4.03
C ALA A 153 10.65 -14.33 3.53
N ALA A 154 10.73 -13.28 4.36
CA ALA A 154 11.50 -12.08 4.07
C ALA A 154 12.50 -11.79 5.19
N ASN A 155 13.68 -11.28 4.81
CA ASN A 155 14.76 -10.99 5.76
C ASN A 155 15.40 -9.62 5.55
N ARG A 156 14.85 -8.83 4.63
CA ARG A 156 15.28 -7.48 4.33
C ARG A 156 14.08 -6.61 4.06
N VAL A 157 14.14 -5.40 4.57
CA VAL A 157 13.16 -4.35 4.33
C VAL A 157 13.90 -3.16 3.76
N VAL A 158 13.36 -2.58 2.69
CA VAL A 158 13.86 -1.34 2.07
C VAL A 158 12.74 -0.31 2.01
N TYR A 159 13.09 0.96 1.90
CA TYR A 159 12.13 2.05 1.74
C TYR A 159 12.30 2.70 0.36
N ASP A 160 11.21 2.84 -0.38
CA ASP A 160 11.24 3.43 -1.73
C ASP A 160 11.16 4.96 -1.68
N ILE A 161 12.29 5.58 -2.01
CA ILE A 161 12.51 7.03 -2.06
C ILE A 161 12.32 7.64 -3.45
N THR A 162 11.70 6.93 -4.39
CA THR A 162 11.51 7.39 -5.77
C THR A 162 10.26 8.26 -5.89
N HIS A 163 10.35 9.46 -6.47
CA HIS A 163 9.18 10.28 -6.79
C HIS A 163 8.39 9.74 -8.00
N LYS A 164 7.14 10.18 -8.15
CA LYS A 164 6.35 10.05 -9.38
C LYS A 164 6.21 11.42 -10.03
N PRO A 165 6.84 11.67 -11.19
CA PRO A 165 7.80 10.82 -11.93
C PRO A 165 9.21 10.75 -11.28
N PRO A 166 10.12 9.81 -11.67
CA PRO A 166 10.01 8.86 -12.79
C PRO A 166 9.31 7.54 -12.45
N GLY A 167 9.15 7.22 -11.17
CA GLY A 167 8.50 5.98 -10.74
C GLY A 167 6.98 6.08 -10.78
N THR A 168 6.33 4.97 -10.46
CA THR A 168 4.90 4.88 -10.16
C THR A 168 4.68 4.78 -8.64
N ILE A 169 3.42 4.75 -8.21
CA ILE A 169 3.10 4.51 -6.79
C ILE A 169 3.23 3.01 -6.50
N GLU A 170 2.52 2.17 -7.27
CA GLU A 170 2.62 0.71 -7.21
C GLU A 170 3.91 0.20 -7.88
N TRP A 171 4.29 -1.04 -7.55
CA TRP A 171 5.53 -1.72 -7.95
C TRP A 171 5.32 -2.86 -8.97
N GLU A 172 4.11 -2.95 -9.55
CA GLU A 172 3.64 -4.02 -10.45
C GLU A 172 4.64 -4.57 -11.47
#